data_AF-A0A923ZEL3-F1
#
_entry.id   AF-A0A923ZEL3-F1
#
_cell.length_a   1.000
_cell.length_b   1.000
_cell.length_c   1.000
_cell.angle_alpha   90.00
_cell.angle_beta   90.00
_cell.angle_gamma   90.00
#
_symmetry.space_group_name_H-M   'P 1'
#
loop_
_entity.id
_entity.type
_entity.pdbx_description
1 polymer ?
#
loop_
_entity_poly.entity_id
_entity_poly.type
_entity_poly.pdbx_seq_one_letter_code
_entity_poly.pdbx_strand_id
1 'polypeptide(L)'
;MQVFSLKRLTLALALPLMSGAAFASGSDSFGGGLSGEQQLYNAGKAVYAQKLACAGCTMAGKTLDKPLAQSILSEAGTTAKLSDDDRAALATYLKLRFKL
;
A
#
# COMPACT_ATOMS: atom_id res chain seq x y z
N MET A 1 63.71 -35.32 16.39
CA MET A 1 62.42 -35.53 17.09
C MET A 1 62.10 -34.22 17.81
N GLN A 2 60.99 -33.48 17.67
CA GLN A 2 59.62 -33.73 17.17
C GLN A 2 59.11 -32.40 16.54
N VAL A 3 58.76 -32.38 15.25
CA VAL A 3 57.40 -32.43 14.67
C VAL A 3 56.47 -31.28 15.10
N PHE A 4 56.27 -30.34 14.17
CA PHE A 4 55.20 -29.33 14.16
C PHE A 4 53.83 -29.99 14.33
N SER A 5 53.07 -29.60 15.37
CA SER A 5 51.70 -30.07 15.59
C SER A 5 50.70 -29.05 15.05
N LEU A 6 50.42 -29.15 13.76
CA LEU A 6 49.15 -28.76 13.15
C LEU A 6 48.04 -29.61 13.79
N LYS A 7 47.01 -29.00 14.40
CA LYS A 7 45.63 -29.52 14.40
C LYS A 7 44.64 -28.65 15.18
N ARG A 8 43.40 -28.70 14.66
CA ARG A 8 42.10 -28.15 15.14
C ARG A 8 41.76 -26.82 14.46
N LEU A 9 41.35 -26.81 13.18
CA LEU A 9 40.17 -27.45 12.58
C LEU A 9 38.87 -26.91 13.21
N THR A 10 38.63 -25.61 13.02
CA THR A 10 37.33 -24.97 13.24
C THR A 10 36.48 -25.07 11.99
N LEU A 11 35.48 -25.94 12.11
CA LEU A 11 34.35 -26.19 11.23
C LEU A 11 33.54 -24.89 11.03
N ALA A 12 33.61 -24.27 9.85
CA ALA A 12 32.70 -23.19 9.46
C ALA A 12 31.70 -23.73 8.44
N LEU A 13 30.57 -24.20 8.95
CA LEU A 13 29.40 -24.63 8.19
C LEU A 13 28.69 -23.37 7.66
N ALA A 14 29.10 -22.87 6.50
CA ALA A 14 28.40 -21.76 5.84
C ALA A 14 27.21 -22.32 5.04
N LEU A 15 26.01 -22.20 5.62
CA LEU A 15 24.73 -22.48 4.95
C LEU A 15 24.62 -21.65 3.65
N PRO A 16 24.40 -22.27 2.47
CA PRO A 16 24.06 -21.51 1.29
C PRO A 16 22.60 -21.04 1.37
N LEU A 17 22.46 -19.75 1.13
CA LEU A 17 21.26 -18.99 0.87
C LEU A 17 20.27 -19.73 -0.05
N MET A 18 19.11 -20.11 0.49
CA MET A 18 17.86 -20.15 -0.27
C MET A 18 16.73 -19.63 0.61
N SER A 19 16.74 -18.33 0.90
CA SER A 19 15.47 -17.63 1.05
C SER A 19 14.94 -17.40 -0.35
N GLY A 20 14.05 -18.29 -0.77
CA GLY A 20 13.24 -18.08 -1.95
C GLY A 20 12.56 -16.71 -1.81
N ALA A 21 12.85 -15.82 -2.74
CA ALA A 21 12.02 -14.67 -2.96
C ALA A 21 10.67 -15.21 -3.46
N ALA A 22 9.77 -15.47 -2.53
CA ALA A 22 8.36 -15.53 -2.83
C ALA A 22 7.96 -14.09 -3.19
N PHE A 23 7.99 -13.77 -4.48
CA PHE A 23 7.32 -12.61 -5.04
C PHE A 23 5.81 -12.86 -4.91
N ALA A 24 5.29 -12.77 -3.68
CA ALA A 24 3.90 -12.41 -3.49
C ALA A 24 3.84 -10.95 -3.92
N SER A 25 3.24 -10.70 -5.08
CA SER A 25 2.80 -9.38 -5.51
C SER A 25 1.74 -8.87 -4.52
N GLY A 26 2.19 -8.48 -3.34
CA GLY A 26 1.43 -7.77 -2.32
C GLY A 26 2.15 -6.44 -2.16
N SER A 27 1.52 -5.40 -2.70
CA SER A 27 2.01 -4.03 -2.73
C SER A 27 2.58 -3.59 -1.38
N ASP A 28 3.68 -2.86 -1.47
CA ASP A 28 4.69 -2.65 -0.45
C ASP A 28 4.25 -2.24 0.96
N SER A 29 5.09 -2.70 1.89
CA SER A 29 5.18 -2.31 3.29
C SER A 29 5.29 -0.81 3.49
N PHE A 30 4.36 -0.21 4.25
CA PHE A 30 4.61 1.02 4.99
C PHE A 30 3.94 0.95 6.37
N GLY A 31 4.75 0.62 7.39
CA GLY A 31 4.55 0.98 8.80
C GLY A 31 3.37 0.36 9.55
N GLY A 32 3.64 -0.71 10.31
CA GLY A 32 2.95 -1.05 11.56
C GLY A 32 1.52 -1.58 11.47
N GLY A 33 1.35 -2.90 11.44
CA GLY A 33 0.19 -3.61 12.04
C GLY A 33 -1.23 -3.27 11.56
N LEU A 34 -1.41 -2.48 10.49
CA LEU A 34 -2.73 -2.16 9.97
C LEU A 34 -3.30 -3.34 9.18
N SER A 35 -4.59 -3.64 9.39
CA SER A 35 -5.32 -4.60 8.56
C SER A 35 -5.37 -4.12 7.10
N GLY A 36 -5.46 -5.04 6.14
CA GLY A 36 -5.48 -4.71 4.71
C GLY A 36 -6.58 -3.71 4.32
N GLU A 37 -7.74 -3.79 4.99
CA GLU A 37 -8.83 -2.83 4.79
C GLU A 37 -8.48 -1.41 5.25
N GLN A 38 -7.74 -1.28 6.35
CA GLN A 38 -7.31 0.02 6.85
C GLN A 38 -6.17 0.63 6.02
N GLN A 39 -5.34 -0.22 5.43
CA GLN A 39 -4.36 0.22 4.42
C GLN A 39 -5.08 0.78 3.19
N LEU A 40 -6.09 0.08 2.67
CA LEU A 40 -6.90 0.55 1.54
C LEU A 40 -7.66 1.83 1.87
N TYR A 41 -8.21 1.95 3.07
CA TYR A 41 -8.86 3.18 3.54
C TYR A 41 -7.88 4.37 3.52
N ASN A 42 -6.67 4.19 4.04
CA ASN A 42 -5.66 5.23 4.08
C ASN A 42 -5.16 5.59 2.67
N ALA A 43 -4.97 4.60 1.81
CA ALA A 43 -4.63 4.81 0.40
C ALA A 43 -5.73 5.61 -0.31
N GLY A 44 -7.00 5.27 -0.12
CA GLY A 44 -8.13 6.00 -0.69
C GLY A 44 -8.22 7.45 -0.20
N LYS A 45 -7.93 7.68 1.09
CA LYS A 45 -7.84 9.03 1.65
C LYS A 45 -6.75 9.86 0.94
N ALA A 46 -5.59 9.25 0.69
CA ALA A 46 -4.49 9.89 -0.01
C ALA A 46 -4.84 10.18 -1.48
N VAL A 47 -5.45 9.23 -2.18
CA VAL A 47 -5.95 9.40 -3.56
C VAL A 47 -6.91 10.58 -3.64
N TYR A 48 -7.88 10.67 -2.72
CA TYR A 48 -8.79 11.81 -2.68
C TYR A 48 -8.04 13.13 -2.52
N ALA A 49 -7.15 13.24 -1.54
CA ALA A 49 -6.42 14.48 -1.26
C ALA A 49 -5.49 14.91 -2.41
N GLN A 50 -4.79 13.96 -3.04
CA GLN A 50 -3.74 14.26 -4.02
C GLN A 50 -4.25 14.32 -5.47
N LYS A 51 -5.32 13.60 -5.80
CA LYS A 51 -5.80 13.46 -7.19
C LYS A 51 -7.16 14.08 -7.46
N LEU A 52 -7.95 14.33 -6.42
CA LEU A 52 -9.29 14.93 -6.56
C LEU A 52 -9.41 16.28 -5.87
N ALA A 53 -8.90 16.43 -4.64
CA ALA A 53 -9.00 17.63 -3.84
C ALA A 53 -7.72 18.49 -3.83
N CYS A 54 -6.75 18.15 -4.69
CA CYS A 54 -5.52 18.92 -4.83
C CYS A 54 -5.79 20.33 -5.38
N ALA A 55 -4.85 21.27 -5.21
CA ALA A 55 -4.93 22.57 -5.84
C ALA A 55 -4.97 22.42 -7.37
N GLY A 56 -6.08 22.82 -8.00
CA GLY A 56 -6.31 22.67 -9.44
C GLY A 56 -6.97 21.36 -9.87
N CYS A 57 -7.26 20.45 -8.94
CA CYS A 57 -8.06 19.25 -9.22
C CYS A 57 -9.56 19.55 -9.28
N THR A 58 -10.36 18.61 -9.79
CA THR A 58 -11.82 18.74 -10.00
C THR A 58 -12.63 18.98 -8.72
N MET A 59 -12.11 18.57 -7.57
CA MET A 59 -12.73 18.74 -6.25
C MET A 59 -11.97 19.75 -5.37
N ALA A 60 -11.10 20.57 -5.96
CA ALA A 60 -10.41 21.63 -5.22
C ALA A 60 -11.42 22.55 -4.52
N GLY A 61 -11.23 22.77 -3.22
CA GLY A 61 -12.09 23.64 -2.42
C GLY A 61 -13.50 23.11 -2.12
N LYS A 62 -13.88 21.94 -2.64
CA LYS A 62 -15.16 21.31 -2.30
C LYS A 62 -15.05 20.59 -0.95
N THR A 63 -16.06 20.75 -0.11
CA THR A 63 -16.16 19.98 1.13
C THR A 63 -16.59 18.55 0.80
N LEU A 64 -15.80 17.57 1.26
CA LEU A 64 -16.18 16.17 1.12
C LEU A 64 -17.26 15.79 2.14
N ASP A 65 -18.49 15.67 1.68
CA ASP A 65 -19.66 15.24 2.42
C ASP A 65 -20.31 13.99 1.81
N LYS A 66 -21.31 13.43 2.50
CA LYS A 66 -21.99 12.19 2.09
C LYS A 66 -22.59 12.23 0.67
N PRO A 67 -23.33 13.28 0.25
CA PRO A 67 -23.86 13.34 -1.11
C PRO A 67 -22.76 13.44 -2.15
N LEU A 68 -21.72 14.27 -1.93
CA LEU A 68 -20.60 14.34 -2.87
C LEU A 68 -19.85 13.01 -2.97
N ALA A 69 -19.68 12.29 -1.86
CA ALA A 69 -19.08 10.96 -1.86
C ALA A 69 -19.88 9.95 -2.70
N GLN A 70 -21.22 9.97 -2.61
CA GLN A 70 -22.08 9.14 -3.47
C GLN A 70 -21.96 9.52 -4.95
N SER A 71 -21.91 10.82 -5.26
CA SER A 71 -21.68 11.30 -6.62
C SER A 71 -20.34 10.84 -7.17
N ILE A 72 -19.26 10.96 -6.40
CA ILE A 72 -17.91 10.49 -6.81
C ILE A 72 -17.92 8.97 -7.12
N LEU A 73 -18.66 8.17 -6.34
CA LEU A 73 -18.77 6.72 -6.56
C LEU A 73 -19.60 6.36 -7.80
N SER A 74 -20.58 7.20 -8.15
CA SER A 74 -21.53 6.94 -9.25
C SER A 74 -21.08 7.54 -10.58
N GLU A 75 -20.34 8.64 -10.54
CA GLU A 75 -19.89 9.37 -11.72
C GLU A 75 -18.51 8.91 -12.17
N ALA A 76 -18.47 8.02 -13.17
CA ALA A 76 -17.23 7.52 -13.74
C ALA A 76 -16.29 8.63 -14.23
N GLY A 77 -16.83 9.75 -14.72
CA GLY A 77 -16.06 10.89 -15.22
C GLY A 77 -15.16 11.54 -14.17
N THR A 78 -15.59 11.56 -12.90
CA THR A 78 -14.81 12.12 -11.78
C THR A 78 -13.57 11.28 -11.50
N THR A 79 -13.67 9.97 -11.68
CA THR A 79 -12.60 9.01 -11.40
C THR A 79 -11.91 8.47 -12.66
N ALA A 80 -12.25 8.98 -13.85
CA ALA A 80 -11.79 8.43 -15.12
C ALA A 80 -10.27 8.47 -15.30
N LYS A 81 -9.60 9.41 -14.63
CA LYS A 81 -8.13 9.55 -14.67
C LYS A 81 -7.41 8.70 -13.61
N LEU A 82 -8.15 7.98 -12.77
CA LEU A 82 -7.59 7.12 -11.73
C LEU A 82 -7.38 5.70 -12.27
N SER A 83 -6.30 5.06 -11.82
CA SER A 83 -6.11 3.62 -12.03
C SER A 83 -7.22 2.83 -11.34
N ASP A 84 -7.38 1.56 -11.71
CA ASP A 84 -8.37 0.69 -11.06
C ASP A 84 -8.09 0.50 -9.56
N ASP A 85 -6.82 0.40 -9.17
CA ASP A 85 -6.40 0.31 -7.76
C ASP A 85 -6.74 1.59 -6.98
N ASP A 86 -6.49 2.76 -7.57
CA ASP A 86 -6.84 4.06 -6.97
C ASP A 86 -8.35 4.21 -6.83
N ARG A 87 -9.12 3.76 -7.82
CA ARG A 87 -10.59 3.75 -7.78
C ARG A 87 -11.09 2.83 -6.67
N ALA A 88 -10.51 1.64 -6.54
CA ALA A 88 -10.89 0.69 -5.49
C ALA A 88 -10.56 1.25 -4.10
N ALA A 89 -9.36 1.80 -3.89
CA ALA A 89 -8.96 2.40 -2.63
C ALA A 89 -9.83 3.61 -2.27
N LEU A 90 -10.06 4.52 -3.23
CA LEU A 90 -10.96 5.66 -3.07
C LEU A 90 -12.38 5.21 -2.69
N ALA A 91 -12.89 4.16 -3.35
CA ALA A 91 -14.21 3.65 -3.06
C ALA A 91 -14.31 3.09 -1.62
N THR A 92 -13.30 2.34 -1.18
CA THR A 92 -13.19 1.86 0.21
C THR A 92 -13.17 3.01 1.20
N TYR A 93 -12.37 4.05 0.94
CA TYR A 93 -12.34 5.24 1.78
C TYR A 93 -13.70 5.93 1.92
N LEU A 94 -14.38 6.19 0.79
CA LEU A 94 -15.67 6.88 0.79
C LEU A 94 -16.77 6.05 1.47
N LYS A 95 -16.82 4.75 1.19
CA LYS A 95 -17.81 3.83 1.79
C LYS A 95 -17.66 3.74 3.30
N LEU A 96 -16.44 3.54 3.80
CA LEU A 96 -16.19 3.42 5.24
C LEU A 96 -16.41 4.76 5.96
N ARG A 97 -15.95 5.88 5.39
CA ARG A 97 -16.07 7.21 6.00
C ARG A 97 -17.53 7.65 6.15
N PHE A 98 -18.36 7.42 5.12
CA PHE A 98 -19.73 7.94 5.06
C PHE A 98 -20.82 6.88 5.29
N LYS A 99 -20.42 5.63 5.52
CA LYS A 99 -21.31 4.47 5.71
C LYS A 99 -22.29 4.36 4.54
N LEU A 100 -21.72 4.14 3.35
CA LEU A 100 -22.41 4.03 2.06
C LEU A 100 -22.46 2.59 1.56
#